data_AF-A0A4Z1J4Z2-F1
#
_entry.id   AF-A0A4Z1J4Z2-F1
#
_cell.length_a   1.000
_cell.length_b   1.000
_cell.length_c   1.000
_cell.angle_alpha   90.00
_cell.angle_beta   90.00
_cell.angle_gamma   90.00
#
_symmetry.space_group_name_H-M   'P 1'
#
loop_
_entity.id
_entity.type
_entity.pdbx_description
1 polymer ?
#
loop_
_entity_poly.entity_id
_entity_poly.type
_entity_poly.pdbx_seq_one_letter_code
_entity_poly.pdbx_strand_id
1 'polypeptide(L)'
;MAKQLFSLFSFLFLIVGVSAQFQFFEQMFNGQQQQQQRQPQDVPSDSQWYQDNYDRAHCTSYLCPGTLSCVAFPHHCPCAHPTYEEKFELADGNAICISKGGFKAGEAARKVELARKGLI
;
A
#
# COMPACT_ATOMS: atom_id res chain seq x y z
N MET A 1 -15.67 -51.64 -54.84
CA MET A 1 -15.86 -50.17 -54.95
C MET A 1 -16.97 -49.64 -54.05
N ALA A 2 -18.21 -50.15 -54.11
CA ALA A 2 -19.35 -49.61 -53.34
C ALA A 2 -19.22 -49.63 -51.80
N LYS A 3 -18.58 -50.66 -51.21
CA LYS A 3 -18.37 -50.74 -49.74
C LYS A 3 -17.40 -49.66 -49.20
N GLN A 4 -16.39 -49.30 -49.99
CA GLN A 4 -15.41 -48.26 -49.64
C GLN A 4 -16.06 -46.87 -49.67
N LEU A 5 -16.92 -46.62 -50.66
CA LEU A 5 -17.73 -45.40 -50.75
C LEU A 5 -18.70 -45.24 -49.57
N PHE A 6 -19.37 -46.32 -49.14
CA PHE A 6 -20.26 -46.28 -47.97
C PHE A 6 -19.51 -45.99 -46.67
N SER A 7 -18.31 -46.55 -46.50
CA SER A 7 -17.48 -46.31 -45.31
C SER A 7 -16.95 -44.88 -45.25
N LEU A 8 -16.54 -44.31 -46.39
CA LEU A 8 -16.11 -42.91 -46.48
C LEU A 8 -17.25 -41.93 -46.21
N PHE A 9 -18.45 -42.25 -46.70
CA PHE A 9 -19.64 -41.42 -46.49
C PHE A 9 -20.10 -41.43 -45.03
N SER A 10 -20.04 -42.58 -44.35
CA SER A 10 -20.30 -42.69 -42.90
C SER A 10 -19.29 -41.92 -42.05
N PHE A 11 -18.02 -41.83 -42.48
CA PHE A 11 -16.98 -41.09 -41.79
C PHE A 11 -17.17 -39.57 -41.96
N LEU A 12 -17.61 -39.12 -43.13
CA LEU A 12 -17.88 -37.71 -43.42
C LEU A 12 -19.04 -37.17 -42.57
N PHE A 13 -20.07 -37.97 -42.31
CA PHE A 13 -21.22 -37.57 -41.47
C PHE A 13 -20.88 -37.39 -39.98
N LEU A 14 -19.86 -38.08 -39.47
CA LEU A 14 -19.41 -37.94 -38.07
C LEU A 14 -18.69 -36.61 -37.81
N ILE A 15 -18.11 -35.98 -38.85
CA ILE A 15 -17.32 -34.74 -38.73
C ILE A 15 -18.23 -33.50 -38.69
N VAL A 16 -19.44 -33.57 -39.28
CA VAL A 16 -20.37 -32.43 -39.37
C VAL A 16 -21.12 -32.17 -38.05
N GLY A 17 -21.07 -33.10 -37.09
CA GLY A 17 -21.80 -33.02 -35.81
C GLY A 17 -21.11 -32.26 -34.68
N VAL A 18 -19.87 -31.78 -34.85
CA VAL A 18 -19.14 -31.03 -33.80
C VAL A 18 -19.24 -29.53 -34.07
N SER A 19 -20.45 -28.98 -34.04
CA SER A 19 -20.63 -27.55 -33.79
C SER A 19 -20.59 -27.36 -32.27
N ALA A 20 -19.42 -27.01 -31.76
CA ALA A 20 -19.28 -26.68 -30.35
C ALA A 20 -20.10 -25.41 -30.05
N GLN A 21 -21.25 -25.58 -29.39
CA GLN A 21 -22.06 -24.51 -28.80
C GLN A 21 -21.27 -23.85 -27.66
N PHE A 22 -20.31 -22.99 -27.98
CA PHE A 22 -19.54 -22.22 -26.98
C PHE A 22 -20.27 -20.97 -26.48
N GLN A 23 -21.60 -20.95 -26.52
CA GLN A 23 -22.40 -19.82 -26.04
C GLN A 23 -22.30 -19.60 -24.52
N PHE A 24 -21.77 -20.59 -23.79
CA PHE A 24 -21.43 -20.47 -22.36
C PHE A 24 -20.30 -19.47 -22.08
N PHE A 25 -19.27 -19.43 -22.94
CA PHE A 25 -18.12 -18.58 -22.70
C PHE A 25 -18.46 -17.10 -22.93
N GLU A 26 -19.25 -16.76 -23.94
CA GLU A 26 -19.67 -15.37 -24.17
C GLU A 26 -20.44 -14.78 -22.98
N GLN A 27 -21.32 -15.56 -22.33
CA GLN A 27 -22.02 -15.11 -21.11
C GLN A 27 -21.08 -14.94 -19.90
N MET A 28 -20.01 -15.72 -19.80
CA MET A 28 -19.05 -15.59 -18.71
C MET A 28 -18.12 -14.37 -18.90
N PHE A 29 -17.75 -14.04 -20.14
CA PHE A 29 -16.89 -12.89 -20.44
C PHE A 29 -17.65 -11.55 -20.42
N ASN A 30 -18.93 -11.52 -20.79
CA ASN A 30 -19.76 -10.31 -20.68
C ASN A 30 -20.48 -10.14 -19.33
N GLY A 31 -20.45 -11.15 -18.45
CA GLY A 31 -21.15 -11.14 -17.15
C GLY A 31 -20.31 -10.70 -15.95
N GLN A 32 -19.03 -10.38 -16.12
CA GLN A 32 -18.13 -9.99 -15.04
C GLN A 32 -18.24 -8.49 -14.72
N GLN A 33 -19.45 -7.99 -14.46
CA GLN A 33 -19.65 -6.92 -13.47
C GLN A 33 -19.93 -7.56 -12.09
N GLN A 34 -19.17 -8.60 -11.74
CA GLN A 34 -19.07 -9.00 -10.35
C GLN A 34 -18.37 -7.86 -9.63
N GLN A 35 -19.13 -7.18 -8.75
CA GLN A 35 -18.60 -6.50 -7.58
C GLN A 35 -17.71 -7.49 -6.83
N GLN A 36 -16.44 -7.60 -7.23
CA GLN A 36 -15.42 -8.07 -6.33
C GLN A 36 -15.44 -7.10 -5.17
N GLN A 37 -15.88 -7.58 -4.00
CA GLN A 37 -15.50 -7.02 -2.73
C GLN A 37 -13.97 -6.92 -2.75
N ARG A 38 -13.45 -5.76 -3.12
CA ARG A 38 -12.04 -5.41 -2.97
C ARG A 38 -11.78 -5.48 -1.47
N GLN A 39 -11.25 -6.61 -1.03
CA GLN A 39 -10.65 -6.70 0.29
C GLN A 39 -9.60 -5.57 0.36
N PRO A 40 -9.53 -4.81 1.46
CA PRO A 40 -8.54 -3.76 1.60
C PRO A 40 -7.15 -4.35 1.33
N GLN A 41 -6.46 -3.82 0.32
CA GLN A 41 -5.09 -4.22 0.00
C GLN A 41 -4.14 -3.48 0.96
N ASP A 42 -3.11 -4.17 1.43
CA ASP A 42 -2.04 -3.52 2.21
C ASP A 42 -1.37 -2.40 1.42
N VAL A 43 -0.87 -1.41 2.15
CA VAL A 43 -0.04 -0.34 1.57
C VAL A 43 1.27 -0.92 1.02
N PRO A 44 1.85 -0.32 -0.04
CA PRO A 44 3.16 -0.72 -0.55
C PRO A 44 4.22 -0.77 0.57
N SER A 45 5.09 -1.77 0.53
CA SER A 45 6.19 -1.93 1.51
C SER A 45 7.40 -1.03 1.24
N ASP A 46 7.19 0.08 0.53
CA ASP A 46 8.22 1.04 0.15
C ASP A 46 7.85 2.46 0.61
N SER A 47 8.71 3.42 0.30
CA SER A 47 8.50 4.84 0.60
C SER A 47 8.05 5.66 -0.61
N GLN A 48 7.69 5.04 -1.74
CA GLN A 48 7.39 5.77 -2.99
C GLN A 48 6.22 6.73 -2.81
N TRP A 49 5.12 6.24 -2.22
CA TRP A 49 3.96 7.09 -1.92
C TRP A 49 4.35 8.30 -1.06
N TYR A 50 5.24 8.12 -0.09
CA TYR A 50 5.67 9.21 0.78
C TYR A 50 6.53 10.24 0.03
N GLN A 51 7.53 9.77 -0.73
CA GLN A 51 8.42 10.62 -1.53
C GLN A 51 7.63 11.46 -2.53
N ASP A 52 6.69 10.83 -3.23
CA ASP A 52 5.78 11.50 -4.16
C ASP A 52 4.99 12.65 -3.50
N ASN A 53 4.53 12.46 -2.26
CA ASN A 53 3.82 13.51 -1.54
C ASN A 53 4.76 14.58 -0.99
N TYR A 54 5.96 14.21 -0.57
CA TYR A 54 7.00 15.14 -0.14
C TYR A 54 7.42 16.07 -1.28
N ASP A 55 7.69 15.52 -2.46
CA ASP A 55 8.15 16.27 -3.64
C ASP A 55 7.10 17.23 -4.19
N ARG A 56 5.81 16.91 -4.00
CA ARG A 56 4.69 17.79 -4.39
C ARG A 56 4.32 18.83 -3.34
N ALA A 57 4.81 18.71 -2.11
CA ALA A 57 4.45 19.61 -1.04
C ALA A 57 5.11 20.99 -1.24
N HIS A 58 4.29 22.03 -1.35
CA HIS A 58 4.79 23.40 -1.46
C HIS A 58 5.00 24.01 -0.07
N CYS A 59 6.22 24.46 0.22
CA CYS A 59 6.56 25.22 1.42
C CYS A 59 7.68 26.21 1.10
N THR A 60 7.53 27.46 1.51
CA THR A 60 8.54 28.52 1.33
C THR A 60 9.55 28.59 2.47
N SER A 61 9.21 27.98 3.60
CA SER A 61 10.03 27.92 4.81
C SER A 61 10.63 26.50 4.96
N TYR A 62 10.51 25.88 6.14
CA TYR A 62 10.98 24.52 6.37
C TYR A 62 9.84 23.51 6.21
N LEU A 63 10.00 22.56 5.28
CA LEU A 63 9.10 21.44 5.09
C LEU A 63 9.48 20.28 6.01
N CYS A 64 8.58 19.90 6.92
CA CYS A 64 8.81 18.81 7.87
C CYS A 64 8.81 17.44 7.17
N PRO A 65 9.92 16.68 7.20
CA PRO A 65 10.05 15.40 6.49
C PRO A 65 9.37 14.22 7.18
N GLY A 66 8.62 14.41 8.26
CA GLY A 66 7.77 13.37 8.85
C GLY A 66 6.27 13.65 8.72
N THR A 67 5.88 14.90 8.46
CA THR A 67 4.48 15.34 8.57
C THR A 67 4.02 16.23 7.43
N LEU A 68 4.92 16.59 6.51
CA LEU A 68 4.67 17.51 5.40
C LEU A 68 4.09 18.86 5.83
N SER A 69 4.30 19.23 7.09
CA SER A 69 3.91 20.52 7.64
C SER A 69 4.93 21.60 7.26
N CYS A 70 4.46 22.79 6.90
CA CYS A 70 5.33 23.94 6.61
C CYS A 70 5.48 24.80 7.85
N VAL A 71 6.70 24.91 8.39
CA VAL A 71 7.00 25.60 9.65
C VAL A 71 8.20 26.54 9.51
N ALA A 72 8.42 27.40 10.50
CA ALA A 72 9.54 28.35 10.50
C ALA A 72 10.92 27.70 10.79
N PHE A 73 10.97 26.70 11.68
CA PHE A 73 12.22 26.06 12.13
C PHE A 73 12.04 24.55 12.30
N PRO A 74 13.10 23.73 12.18
CA PRO A 74 13.02 22.27 12.29
C PRO A 74 12.40 21.77 13.60
N HIS A 75 12.77 22.37 14.75
CA HIS A 75 12.17 22.01 16.04
C HIS A 75 10.69 22.39 16.15
N HIS A 76 10.09 23.15 15.24
CA HIS A 76 8.65 23.41 15.24
C HIS A 76 7.84 22.32 14.53
N CYS A 77 8.49 21.32 13.93
CA CYS A 77 7.76 20.23 13.30
C CYS A 77 6.87 19.49 14.31
N PRO A 78 5.61 19.19 13.96
CA PRO A 78 4.77 18.30 14.76
C PRO A 78 5.24 16.85 14.60
N CYS A 79 4.94 16.01 15.59
CA CYS A 79 5.08 14.57 15.46
C CYS A 79 3.97 14.00 14.57
N ALA A 80 4.26 12.92 13.84
CA ALA A 80 3.30 12.32 12.91
C ALA A 80 2.07 11.77 13.65
N HIS A 81 2.28 11.31 14.88
CA HIS A 81 1.23 10.72 15.70
C HIS A 81 1.21 11.32 17.11
N PRO A 82 0.76 12.56 17.31
CA PRO A 82 0.82 13.25 18.62
C PRO A 82 0.03 12.53 19.73
N THR A 83 -0.92 11.67 19.37
CA THR A 83 -1.62 10.78 20.31
C THR A 83 -0.67 9.75 20.92
N TYR A 84 0.22 9.17 20.11
CA TYR A 84 1.09 8.05 20.47
C TYR A 84 2.55 8.46 20.68
N GLU A 85 2.93 9.66 20.27
CA GLU A 85 4.30 10.18 20.30
C GLU A 85 4.39 11.42 21.16
N GLU A 86 5.53 11.57 21.83
CA GLU A 86 5.93 12.73 22.59
C GLU A 86 7.15 13.37 21.93
N LYS A 87 7.15 14.70 21.88
CA LYS A 87 8.19 15.49 21.22
C LYS A 87 9.22 15.95 22.24
N PHE A 88 10.50 15.78 21.90
CA PHE A 88 11.63 16.25 22.71
C PHE A 88 12.55 17.11 21.86
N GLU A 89 12.91 18.29 22.35
CA GLU A 89 13.87 19.18 21.70
C GLU A 89 15.30 18.81 22.11
N LEU A 90 16.18 18.72 21.12
CA LEU A 90 17.60 18.45 21.29
C LEU A 90 18.37 19.76 21.32
N ALA A 91 19.57 19.72 21.92
CA ALA A 91 20.44 20.88 22.04
C ALA A 91 20.83 21.50 20.67
N ASP A 92 20.79 20.71 19.60
CA ASP A 92 21.18 21.13 18.25
C ASP A 92 20.05 21.86 17.47
N GLY A 93 18.95 22.23 18.15
CA GLY A 93 17.80 22.89 17.50
C GLY A 93 16.94 21.95 16.64
N ASN A 94 17.15 20.65 16.78
CA ASN A 94 16.32 19.58 16.21
C ASN A 94 15.33 19.06 17.25
N ALA A 95 14.26 18.40 16.80
CA ALA A 95 13.34 17.70 17.68
C ALA A 95 13.20 16.25 17.26
N ILE A 96 13.01 15.35 18.23
CA ILE A 96 12.69 13.94 17.99
C ILE A 96 11.29 13.65 18.50
N CYS A 97 10.62 12.71 17.83
CA CYS A 97 9.34 12.16 18.23
C CYS A 97 9.58 10.73 18.70
N ILE A 98 9.25 10.45 19.94
CA ILE A 98 9.39 9.11 20.53
C ILE A 98 8.02 8.63 20.93
N SER A 99 7.73 7.35 20.69
CA SER A 99 6.54 6.72 21.24
C SER A 99 6.44 6.99 22.74
N LYS A 100 5.27 7.42 23.20
CA LYS A 100 4.91 7.48 24.63
C LYS A 100 5.02 6.10 25.29
N GLY A 101 5.18 5.04 24.49
CA GLY A 101 5.37 3.66 24.89
C GLY A 101 6.45 3.45 25.95
N GLY A 102 5.99 2.83 27.03
CA GLY A 102 6.71 2.41 28.22
C GLY A 102 5.72 1.73 29.15
N PHE A 103 6.19 0.95 30.13
CA PHE A 103 5.30 0.36 31.14
C PHE A 103 4.72 1.42 32.09
N LYS A 104 5.24 2.66 32.05
CA LYS A 104 4.86 3.78 32.92
C LYS A 104 4.88 5.11 32.17
N ALA A 105 3.99 6.02 32.57
CA ALA A 105 4.00 7.41 32.09
C ALA A 105 5.35 8.09 32.41
N GLY A 106 5.87 8.90 31.48
CA GLY A 106 7.14 9.61 31.62
C GLY A 106 8.39 8.74 31.44
N GLU A 107 8.25 7.45 31.13
CA GLU A 107 9.40 6.57 30.89
C GLU A 107 10.20 6.99 29.65
N ALA A 108 9.53 7.43 28.58
CA ALA A 108 10.16 7.95 27.37
C ALA A 108 11.05 9.16 27.70
N ALA A 109 10.51 10.16 28.40
CA ALA A 109 11.27 11.34 28.84
C ALA A 109 12.50 10.96 29.68
N ARG A 110 12.36 10.01 30.61
CA ARG A 110 13.48 9.51 31.41
C ARG A 110 14.57 8.87 30.54
N LYS A 111 14.20 8.05 29.56
CA LYS A 111 15.14 7.41 28.63
C LYS A 111 15.87 8.43 27.76
N VAL A 112 15.16 9.45 27.27
CA VAL A 112 15.75 10.56 26.52
C VAL A 112 16.81 11.28 27.36
N GLU A 113 16.48 11.61 28.60
CA GLU A 113 17.41 12.31 29.49
C GLU A 113 18.64 11.45 29.86
N LEU A 114 18.45 10.15 30.05
CA LEU A 114 19.57 9.22 30.26
C LEU A 114 20.46 9.12 29.02
N ALA A 115 19.87 8.99 27.83
CA ALA A 115 20.61 8.97 26.57
C ALA A 115 21.41 10.25 26.37
N ARG A 116 20.84 11.42 26.70
CA ARG A 116 21.53 12.72 26.64
C ARG A 116 22.75 12.78 27.54
N LYS A 117 22.74 12.07 28.67
CA LYS A 117 23.86 11.96 29.62
C LYS A 117 24.84 10.83 29.26
N GLY A 118 24.56 10.03 28.24
CA GLY A 118 25.35 8.83 27.92
C GLY A 118 25.22 7.72 28.97
N LEU A 119 24.07 7.65 29.66
CA LEU A 119 23.80 6.74 30.79
C LEU A 119 22.77 5.66 30.45
N ILE A 120 22.66 5.27 29.17
CA ILE A 120 21.76 4.23 28.65
C ILE A 120 22.51 2.96 28.29
#